data_AF-A0AAV4EXQ3-F1
#
_entry.id   AF-A0AAV4EXQ3-F1
#
_cell.length_a   1.000
_cell.length_b   1.000
_cell.length_c   1.000
_cell.angle_alpha   90.00
_cell.angle_beta   90.00
_cell.angle_gamma   90.00
#
_symmetry.space_group_name_H-M   'P 1'
#
loop_
_entity.id
_entity.type
_entity.pdbx_description
1 polymer ?
#
loop_
_entity_poly.entity_id
_entity_poly.type
_entity_poly.pdbx_seq_one_letter_code
_entity_poly.pdbx_strand_id
1 'polypeptide(L)'
;MWEEKARRFGELWDFKYCLGAIDGKHVRVQCPPSSGSLFYNYKSFFSLQLQAVADADLMFKAIDVGDFGMNSDGSVFKNSTFGELLLNNKLDLPVPISMGLSGTKTPYCFVADEAYPLKII
;
A
#
# COMPACT_ATOMS: atom_id res chain seq x y z
N MET A 1 15.36 1.73 10.27
CA MET A 1 13.89 1.52 10.41
C MET A 1 13.17 1.60 9.05
N TRP A 2 13.52 2.51 8.14
CA TRP A 2 13.05 2.48 6.73
C TRP A 2 14.15 2.13 5.71
N GLU A 3 15.34 2.70 5.85
CA GLU A 3 16.49 2.44 4.96
C GLU A 3 16.86 0.95 4.91
N GLU A 4 16.72 0.27 6.05
CA GLU A 4 16.89 -1.19 6.14
C GLU A 4 15.88 -1.94 5.26
N LYS A 5 14.63 -1.46 5.15
CA LYS A 5 13.62 -2.05 4.27
C LYS A 5 14.04 -1.90 2.81
N ALA A 6 14.48 -0.71 2.41
CA ALA A 6 15.04 -0.48 1.08
C ALA A 6 16.28 -1.32 0.77
N ARG A 7 17.18 -1.50 1.75
CA ARG A 7 18.32 -2.39 1.61
C ARG A 7 17.87 -3.82 1.34
N ARG A 8 16.93 -4.35 2.14
CA ARG A 8 16.40 -5.71 1.94
C ARG A 8 15.67 -5.86 0.62
N PHE A 9 14.92 -4.85 0.16
CA PHE A 9 14.32 -4.87 -1.17
C PHE A 9 15.36 -4.92 -2.29
N GLY A 10 16.44 -4.14 -2.17
CA GLY A 10 17.57 -4.19 -3.11
C GLY A 10 18.30 -5.54 -3.12
N GLU A 11 18.41 -6.21 -1.97
CA GLU A 11 19.09 -7.51 -1.86
C GLU A 11 18.27 -8.69 -2.39
N LEU A 12 16.98 -8.70 -2.11
CA LEU A 12 16.10 -9.85 -2.42
C LEU A 12 15.40 -9.72 -3.77
N TRP A 13 15.10 -8.49 -4.20
CA TRP A 13 14.22 -8.22 -5.35
C TRP A 13 14.86 -7.31 -6.40
N ASP A 14 16.14 -6.94 -6.23
CA ASP A 14 16.88 -5.98 -7.06
C ASP A 14 16.17 -4.63 -7.27
N PHE A 15 15.29 -4.27 -6.32
CA PHE A 15 14.54 -3.01 -6.36
C PHE A 15 15.03 -2.09 -5.24
N LYS A 16 16.07 -1.32 -5.57
CA LYS A 16 16.65 -0.35 -4.65
C LYS A 16 15.62 0.76 -4.35
N TYR A 17 15.62 1.28 -3.13
CA TYR A 17 14.74 2.37 -2.65
C TYR A 17 13.26 2.01 -2.41
N CYS A 18 12.85 0.75 -2.57
CA CYS A 18 11.50 0.33 -2.18
C CYS A 18 11.37 0.19 -0.66
N LEU A 19 10.37 0.81 -0.05
CA LEU A 19 10.10 0.72 1.38
C LEU A 19 9.04 -0.32 1.74
N GLY A 20 8.24 -0.73 0.76
CA GLY A 20 7.16 -1.69 0.93
C GLY A 20 6.34 -1.86 -0.35
N ALA A 21 5.60 -2.96 -0.41
CA ALA A 21 4.61 -3.25 -1.43
C ALA A 21 3.20 -3.10 -0.83
N ILE A 22 2.30 -2.42 -1.53
CA ILE A 22 0.93 -2.16 -1.09
C ILE A 22 -0.02 -2.91 -2.03
N ASP A 23 -0.97 -3.64 -1.45
CA ASP A 23 -2.02 -4.33 -2.22
C ASP A 23 -3.30 -4.49 -1.40
N GLY A 24 -4.41 -4.70 -2.11
CA GLY A 24 -5.75 -4.92 -1.59
C GLY A 24 -6.23 -6.37 -1.77
N LYS A 25 -7.18 -6.78 -0.94
CA LYS A 25 -7.83 -8.08 -1.05
C LYS A 25 -9.29 -8.00 -0.61
N HIS A 26 -10.18 -8.40 -1.52
CA HIS A 26 -11.56 -8.74 -1.17
C HIS A 26 -11.61 -10.05 -0.36
N VAL A 27 -11.95 -9.93 0.92
CA VAL A 27 -12.23 -11.04 1.82
C VAL A 27 -13.72 -11.35 1.75
N ARG A 28 -14.08 -12.54 1.27
CA ARG A 28 -15.48 -12.94 1.09
C ARG A 28 -16.21 -13.02 2.44
N VAL A 29 -17.41 -12.45 2.48
CA VAL A 29 -18.31 -12.50 3.64
C VAL A 29 -19.72 -12.90 3.21
N GLN A 30 -20.55 -13.30 4.18
CA GLN A 30 -21.99 -13.38 3.96
C GLN A 30 -22.55 -11.96 3.84
N CYS A 31 -23.59 -11.78 3.02
CA CYS A 31 -24.26 -10.49 2.86
C CYS A 31 -24.76 -9.98 4.23
N PRO A 32 -24.26 -8.84 4.73
CA PRO A 32 -24.74 -8.28 5.98
C PRO A 32 -26.22 -7.87 5.86
N PRO A 33 -27.04 -8.06 6.90
CA PRO A 33 -28.46 -7.68 6.85
C PRO A 33 -28.65 -6.21 6.47
N SER A 34 -29.61 -5.95 5.57
CA SER A 34 -29.98 -4.59 5.15
C SER A 34 -28.84 -3.76 4.53
N SER A 35 -27.77 -4.38 4.00
CA SER A 35 -26.63 -3.65 3.45
C SER A 35 -26.75 -3.24 1.99
N GLY A 36 -27.79 -3.71 1.28
CA GLY A 36 -27.88 -3.57 -0.18
C GLY A 36 -26.61 -4.08 -0.86
N SER A 37 -26.05 -3.28 -1.78
CA SER A 37 -24.84 -3.62 -2.54
C SER A 37 -23.53 -3.10 -1.93
N LEU A 38 -23.53 -2.53 -0.72
CA LEU A 38 -22.31 -1.93 -0.12
C LEU A 38 -21.13 -2.91 -0.09
N PHE A 39 -21.40 -4.16 0.33
CA PHE A 39 -20.36 -5.19 0.37
C PHE A 39 -20.20 -5.94 -0.95
N TYR A 40 -21.02 -5.67 -1.96
CA TYR A 40 -20.98 -6.40 -3.23
C TYR A 40 -19.89 -5.83 -4.14
N ASN A 41 -18.93 -6.66 -4.53
CA ASN A 41 -17.76 -6.26 -5.31
C ASN A 41 -17.92 -6.54 -6.82
N TYR A 42 -16.97 -6.03 -7.61
CA TYR A 42 -16.93 -6.22 -9.07
C TYR A 42 -16.76 -7.69 -9.51
N LYS A 43 -16.30 -8.57 -8.61
CA LYS A 43 -16.17 -10.02 -8.83
C LYS A 43 -17.47 -10.78 -8.52
N SER A 44 -18.58 -10.07 -8.34
CA SER A 44 -19.92 -10.64 -8.13
C SER A 44 -20.05 -11.47 -6.84
N PHE A 45 -19.45 -11.01 -5.74
CA PHE A 45 -19.69 -11.57 -4.40
C PHE A 45 -19.62 -10.50 -3.30
N PHE A 46 -20.15 -10.81 -2.12
CA PHE A 46 -20.06 -9.92 -0.95
C PHE A 46 -18.70 -10.06 -0.26
N SER A 47 -18.04 -8.93 0.03
CA SER A 47 -16.71 -8.89 0.62
C SER A 47 -16.49 -7.67 1.51
N LEU A 48 -15.54 -7.81 2.44
CA LEU A 48 -14.83 -6.70 3.07
C LEU A 48 -13.50 -6.49 2.36
N GLN A 49 -13.04 -5.24 2.33
CA GLN A 49 -11.70 -4.93 1.86
C GLN A 49 -10.68 -5.09 2.99
N LEU A 50 -9.56 -5.73 2.64
CA LEU A 50 -8.33 -5.78 3.42
C LEU A 50 -7.24 -5.13 2.59
N GLN A 51 -6.59 -4.11 3.12
CA GLN A 51 -5.39 -3.54 2.53
C GLN A 51 -4.20 -3.89 3.40
N ALA A 52 -3.07 -4.22 2.78
CA ALA A 52 -1.83 -4.48 3.50
C ALA A 52 -0.63 -3.81 2.85
N VAL A 53 0.36 -3.51 3.68
CA VAL A 53 1.72 -3.14 3.27
C VAL A 53 2.66 -4.25 3.72
N ALA A 54 3.38 -4.85 2.78
CA ALA A 54 4.38 -5.89 3.05
C ALA A 54 5.80 -5.37 2.85
N ASP A 55 6.76 -5.90 3.60
CA ASP A 55 8.18 -5.67 3.35
C ASP A 55 8.81 -6.72 2.43
N ALA A 56 10.12 -6.55 2.18
CA ALA A 56 10.90 -7.44 1.33
C ALA A 56 10.94 -8.89 1.82
N ASP A 57 10.75 -9.13 3.12
CA ASP A 57 10.77 -10.47 3.72
C ASP A 57 9.36 -11.09 3.76
N LEU A 58 8.41 -10.54 2.96
CA LEU A 58 7.02 -10.98 2.85
C LEU A 58 6.21 -10.84 4.16
N MET A 59 6.62 -9.93 5.05
CA MET A 59 5.95 -9.71 6.33
C MET A 59 5.07 -8.45 6.27
N PHE A 60 3.82 -8.57 6.71
CA PHE A 60 2.93 -7.42 6.84
C PHE A 60 3.44 -6.41 7.88
N LYS A 61 3.45 -5.13 7.50
CA LYS A 61 3.84 -3.98 8.33
C LYS A 61 2.68 -3.07 8.71
N ALA A 62 1.68 -3.01 7.85
CA ALA A 62 0.42 -2.37 8.13
C ALA A 62 -0.69 -3.22 7.51
N ILE A 63 -1.82 -3.32 8.20
CA ILE A 63 -3.03 -3.92 7.69
C ILE A 63 -4.18 -3.01 8.10
N ASP A 64 -5.07 -2.72 7.16
CA ASP A 64 -6.33 -2.02 7.39
C ASP A 64 -7.48 -2.90 6.86
N VAL A 65 -8.51 -3.12 7.67
CA VAL A 65 -9.59 -4.07 7.37
C VAL A 65 -10.93 -3.45 7.74
N GLY A 66 -11.92 -3.60 6.86
CA GLY A 66 -13.31 -3.31 7.20
C GLY A 66 -14.02 -2.38 6.23
N ASP A 67 -13.33 -1.88 5.21
CA ASP A 67 -13.95 -1.05 4.19
C ASP A 67 -14.90 -1.90 3.29
N PHE A 68 -15.83 -1.22 2.64
CA PHE A 68 -16.88 -1.83 1.83
C PHE A 68 -16.33 -2.54 0.60
N GLY A 69 -16.90 -3.71 0.28
CA GLY A 69 -16.51 -4.50 -0.89
C GLY A 69 -16.72 -3.79 -2.24
N MET A 70 -17.57 -2.78 -2.31
CA MET A 70 -17.75 -1.97 -3.52
C MET A 70 -16.58 -0.99 -3.78
N ASN A 71 -15.75 -0.71 -2.78
CA ASN A 71 -14.70 0.29 -2.88
C ASN A 71 -13.46 -0.24 -3.61
N SER A 72 -12.85 0.61 -4.44
CA SER A 72 -11.58 0.32 -5.11
C SER A 72 -10.40 0.40 -4.15
N ASP A 73 -9.32 -0.31 -4.46
CA ASP A 73 -8.12 -0.35 -3.62
C ASP A 73 -7.52 1.04 -3.40
N GLY A 74 -7.50 1.90 -4.42
CA GLY A 74 -7.06 3.29 -4.28
C GLY A 74 -7.95 4.16 -3.37
N SER A 75 -9.25 3.84 -3.24
CA SER A 75 -10.15 4.54 -2.30
C SER A 75 -9.91 4.06 -0.88
N VAL A 76 -9.80 2.74 -0.69
CA VAL A 76 -9.45 2.12 0.60
C VAL A 76 -8.11 2.65 1.09
N PHE A 77 -7.12 2.77 0.21
CA PHE A 77 -5.80 3.32 0.51
C PHE A 77 -5.86 4.72 1.09
N LYS A 78 -6.54 5.65 0.40
CA LYS A 78 -6.63 7.04 0.84
C LYS A 78 -7.30 7.18 2.20
N ASN A 79 -8.22 6.28 2.53
CA ASN A 79 -8.96 6.27 3.79
C ASN A 79 -8.27 5.46 4.90
N SER A 80 -7.29 4.63 4.55
CA SER A 80 -6.56 3.81 5.51
C SER A 80 -5.62 4.65 6.37
N THR A 81 -5.35 4.18 7.60
CA THR A 81 -4.40 4.85 8.51
C THR A 81 -3.01 5.01 7.88
N PHE A 82 -2.53 3.96 7.22
CA PHE A 82 -1.23 3.99 6.55
C PHE A 82 -1.20 5.01 5.39
N GLY A 83 -2.24 4.99 4.55
CA GLY A 83 -2.34 5.93 3.43
C GLY A 83 -2.45 7.38 3.89
N GLU A 84 -3.20 7.67 4.96
CA GLU A 84 -3.27 9.01 5.54
C GLU A 84 -1.89 9.49 6.00
N LEU A 85 -1.17 8.65 6.76
CA LEU A 85 0.16 9.00 7.26
C LEU A 85 1.17 9.19 6.12
N LEU A 86 1.13 8.32 5.11
CA LEU A 86 1.99 8.41 3.93
C LEU A 86 1.71 9.68 3.14
N LEU A 87 0.45 9.93 2.77
CA LEU A 87 0.06 11.05 1.92
C LEU A 87 0.26 12.44 2.56
N ASN A 88 0.35 12.49 3.89
CA ASN A 88 0.57 13.70 4.69
C ASN A 88 1.99 13.82 5.26
N ASN A 89 2.96 13.02 4.79
CA ASN A 89 4.36 13.08 5.24
C ASN A 89 4.56 12.86 6.75
N LYS A 90 3.77 11.98 7.35
CA LYS A 90 3.82 11.63 8.78
C LYS A 90 4.45 10.26 9.07
N LEU A 91 5.03 9.59 8.07
CA LEU A 91 5.72 8.30 8.23
C LEU A 91 7.23 8.42 8.50
N ASP A 92 7.75 9.65 8.63
CA ASP A 92 9.18 9.93 8.86
C ASP A 92 10.09 9.17 7.87
N LEU A 93 9.76 9.29 6.57
CA LEU A 93 10.52 8.63 5.51
C LEU A 93 11.95 9.18 5.41
N PRO A 94 12.94 8.34 5.08
CA PRO A 94 14.33 8.78 4.94
C PRO A 94 14.49 9.75 3.76
N VAL A 95 15.45 10.67 3.90
CA VAL A 95 15.72 11.66 2.87
C VAL A 95 16.22 11.01 1.58
N PRO A 96 15.80 11.50 0.40
CA PRO A 96 16.29 10.98 -0.88
C PRO A 96 17.82 10.94 -0.96
N ILE A 97 18.37 9.82 -1.41
CA ILE A 97 19.82 9.61 -1.55
C ILE A 97 20.25 9.96 -2.98
N SER A 98 21.40 10.63 -3.11
CA SER A 98 22.01 10.91 -4.41
C SER A 98 22.48 9.63 -5.10
N MET A 99 22.09 9.46 -6.36
CA MET A 99 22.49 8.36 -7.22
C MET A 99 23.55 8.76 -8.24
N GLY A 100 24.55 7.88 -8.37
CA GLY A 100 25.58 7.94 -9.42
C GLY A 100 26.44 9.22 -9.40
N LEU A 101 27.26 9.37 -10.44
CA LEU A 101 28.12 10.55 -10.63
C LEU A 101 27.33 11.83 -10.94
N SER A 102 26.08 11.69 -11.38
CA SER A 102 25.17 12.80 -11.71
C SER A 102 24.60 13.51 -10.49
N GLY A 103 24.67 12.90 -9.29
CA GLY A 103 24.16 13.48 -8.05
C GLY A 103 22.63 13.55 -7.93
N THR A 104 21.88 13.00 -8.89
CA THR A 104 20.41 13.07 -8.92
C THR A 104 19.84 12.36 -7.69
N LYS A 105 19.04 13.08 -6.90
CA LYS A 105 18.40 12.52 -5.71
C LYS A 105 17.22 11.65 -6.12
N THR A 106 17.27 10.37 -5.77
CA THR A 106 16.17 9.43 -6.02
C THR A 106 15.35 9.28 -4.74
N PRO A 107 14.03 9.57 -4.77
CA PRO A 107 13.18 9.38 -3.61
C PRO A 107 12.96 7.88 -3.36
N TYR A 108 12.71 7.56 -2.09
CA TYR A 108 12.20 6.25 -1.73
C TYR A 108 10.74 6.11 -2.20
N CYS A 109 10.32 4.90 -2.50
CA CYS A 109 8.97 4.64 -2.99
C CYS A 109 8.32 3.43 -2.32
N PHE A 110 6.99 3.37 -2.41
CA PHE A 110 6.22 2.15 -2.24
C PHE A 110 5.79 1.67 -3.61
N VAL A 111 5.81 0.37 -3.83
CA VAL A 111 5.30 -0.25 -5.06
C VAL A 111 3.87 -0.70 -4.83
N ALA A 112 3.03 -0.57 -5.85
CA ALA A 112 1.63 -0.96 -5.81
C ALA A 112 1.16 -1.19 -7.26
N ASP A 113 -0.04 -1.73 -7.43
CA ASP A 113 -0.65 -1.86 -8.76
C ASP A 113 -1.20 -0.51 -9.28
N GLU A 114 -1.79 -0.54 -10.48
CA GLU A 114 -2.30 0.66 -11.16
C GLU A 114 -3.50 1.32 -10.48
N ALA A 115 -4.15 0.65 -9.52
CA ALA A 115 -5.29 1.23 -8.80
C ALA A 115 -4.84 2.29 -7.78
N TYR A 116 -3.55 2.33 -7.44
CA TYR A 116 -2.97 3.27 -6.48
C TYR A 116 -2.43 4.53 -7.18
N PRO A 117 -2.55 5.72 -6.56
CA PRO A 117 -2.10 6.96 -7.17
C PRO A 117 -0.57 7.06 -7.21
N LEU A 118 -0.02 7.46 -8.36
CA LEU A 118 1.38 7.88 -8.46
C LEU A 118 1.52 9.30 -7.90
N LYS A 119 2.15 9.45 -6.72
CA LYS A 119 2.36 10.74 -6.05
C LYS A 119 3.80 10.85 -5.55
N ILE A 120 4.44 11.98 -5.80
CA ILE A 120 5.70 12.35 -5.16
C ILE A 120 5.35 12.83 -3.75
N ILE A 121 5.96 12.20 -2.76
CA ILE A 121 5.65 12.33 -1.33
C ILE A 121 6.78 13.09 -0.65
#